data_AF-A0A350IDQ2-F1
#
_entry.id   AF-A0A350IDQ2-F1
#
_cell.length_a   1.000
_cell.length_b   1.000
_cell.length_c   1.000
_cell.angle_alpha   90.00
_cell.angle_beta   90.00
_cell.angle_gamma   90.00
#
_symmetry.space_group_name_H-M   'P 1'
#
loop_
_entity.id
_entity.type
_entity.pdbx_description
1 polymer ?
#
loop_
_entity_poly.entity_id
_entity_poly.type
_entity_poly.pdbx_seq_one_letter_code
_entity_poly.pdbx_strand_id
1 'polypeptide(L)'
;MTTPTSGAISLNQLHVEAGGTSGTSVSLNDSDVRRLKDGSSAASSTLSSFYNKTRYLVTCVQGTSGTFSGTGFKTNSPTFGSRSPTSLTWTSATWAGLYYNLNSPNAYSYHLLLNGSGSGSNSGFTTMGLGPSQNFSRTSASFSASSNIFSVWRWASGSNTMTTGTVRDVYFY
;
A
#
# COMPACT_ATOMS: atom_id res chain seq x y z
N MET A 1 8.75 25.54 -19.71
CA MET A 1 8.33 24.47 -20.64
C MET A 1 7.65 23.41 -19.79
N THR A 2 6.39 23.11 -20.06
CA THR A 2 5.65 22.03 -19.40
C THR A 2 6.24 20.68 -19.81
N THR A 3 6.22 19.70 -18.90
CA THR A 3 6.68 18.33 -19.19
C THR A 3 5.96 17.74 -20.41
N PRO A 4 6.67 16.97 -21.25
CA PRO A 4 6.02 16.17 -22.29
C PRO A 4 5.12 15.13 -21.64
N THR A 5 3.89 14.99 -22.14
CA THR A 5 2.94 13.97 -21.68
C THR A 5 3.30 12.55 -22.17
N SER A 6 4.30 12.41 -23.03
CA SER A 6 4.90 11.13 -23.45
C SER A 6 6.31 11.30 -24.04
N GLY A 7 7.07 10.21 -24.12
CA GLY A 7 8.44 10.18 -24.67
C GLY A 7 9.55 10.23 -23.62
N ALA A 8 10.81 10.19 -24.08
CA ALA A 8 11.97 10.27 -23.19
C ALA A 8 12.07 11.67 -22.58
N ILE A 9 12.07 11.73 -21.24
CA ILE A 9 12.25 12.97 -20.48
C ILE A 9 13.75 13.21 -20.27
N SER A 10 14.21 14.40 -20.65
CA SER A 10 15.57 14.87 -20.38
C SER A 10 15.75 15.27 -18.91
N LEU A 11 16.98 15.21 -18.39
CA LEU A 11 17.34 15.69 -17.05
C LEU A 11 16.92 17.15 -16.80
N ASN A 12 16.94 18.01 -17.83
CA ASN A 12 16.50 19.40 -17.72
C ASN A 12 14.99 19.54 -17.54
N GLN A 13 14.20 18.60 -18.06
CA GLN A 13 12.75 18.57 -17.86
C GLN A 13 12.41 18.07 -16.45
N LEU A 14 13.20 17.16 -15.87
CA LEU A 14 13.10 16.78 -14.45
C LEU A 14 13.43 17.95 -13.51
N HIS A 15 14.39 18.82 -13.87
CA HIS A 15 14.71 20.03 -13.07
C HIS A 15 13.48 20.90 -12.83
N VAL A 16 12.71 21.16 -13.89
CA VAL A 16 11.54 22.05 -13.84
C VAL A 16 10.41 21.46 -12.99
N GLU A 17 10.15 20.15 -13.07
CA GLU A 17 9.09 19.48 -12.28
C GLU A 17 9.42 19.35 -10.80
N ALA A 18 10.68 19.11 -10.45
CA ALA A 18 11.13 19.00 -9.07
C ALA A 18 11.23 20.36 -8.35
N GLY A 19 10.70 21.44 -8.95
CA GLY A 19 10.73 22.80 -8.41
C GLY A 19 12.06 23.53 -8.61
N GLY A 20 12.98 22.98 -9.41
CA GLY A 20 14.27 23.59 -9.75
C GLY A 20 14.19 24.43 -11.04
N THR A 21 15.02 25.45 -11.14
CA THR A 21 15.28 26.14 -12.42
C THR A 21 16.26 25.33 -13.26
N SER A 22 16.11 25.34 -14.58
CA SER A 22 17.05 24.67 -15.49
C SER A 22 18.50 25.10 -15.19
N GLY A 23 19.40 24.14 -15.01
CA GLY A 23 20.80 24.39 -14.67
C GLY A 23 21.10 24.56 -13.17
N THR A 24 20.10 24.50 -12.28
CA THR A 24 20.30 24.35 -10.82
C THR A 24 20.30 22.87 -10.44
N SER A 25 20.78 22.48 -9.26
CA SER A 25 20.77 21.05 -8.85
C SER A 25 19.38 20.61 -8.36
N VAL A 26 18.76 19.57 -8.97
CA VAL A 26 17.70 18.80 -8.27
C VAL A 26 18.36 18.00 -7.14
N SER A 27 17.91 18.21 -5.91
CA SER A 27 18.30 17.38 -4.77
C SER A 27 17.30 16.25 -4.59
N LEU A 28 17.55 15.11 -5.25
CA LEU A 28 16.96 13.82 -4.87
C LEU A 28 17.85 13.19 -3.81
N ASN A 29 17.29 12.85 -2.66
CA ASN A 29 18.05 12.15 -1.64
C ASN A 29 17.93 10.62 -1.82
N ASP A 30 18.76 9.89 -1.09
CA ASP A 30 18.85 8.44 -1.13
C ASP A 30 17.53 7.75 -0.70
N SER A 31 16.71 8.41 0.15
CA SER A 31 15.35 7.93 0.46
C SER A 31 14.40 8.04 -0.73
N ASP A 32 14.49 9.12 -1.51
CA ASP A 32 13.64 9.35 -2.69
C ASP A 32 13.95 8.34 -3.78
N VAL A 33 15.24 8.14 -4.08
CA VAL A 33 15.69 7.15 -5.07
C VAL A 33 15.35 5.73 -4.63
N ARG A 34 15.50 5.40 -3.34
CA ARG A 34 15.07 4.09 -2.83
C ARG A 34 13.58 3.86 -2.92
N ARG A 35 12.76 4.90 -2.71
CA ARG A 35 11.30 4.83 -2.85
C ARG A 35 10.87 4.48 -4.27
N LEU A 36 11.64 4.86 -5.28
CA LEU A 36 11.36 4.48 -6.67
C LEU A 36 11.57 2.98 -6.95
N LYS A 37 12.33 2.26 -6.10
CA LYS A 37 12.54 0.81 -6.20
C LYS A 37 11.95 -0.02 -5.05
N ASP A 38 11.25 0.63 -4.13
CA ASP A 38 10.70 0.03 -2.91
C ASP A 38 11.78 -0.55 -1.97
N GLY A 39 12.97 0.05 -1.96
CA GLY A 39 14.11 -0.42 -1.17
C GLY A 39 14.04 0.05 0.30
N SER A 40 14.40 -0.82 1.24
CA SER A 40 14.62 -0.44 2.64
C SER A 40 15.84 0.49 2.80
N SER A 41 15.91 1.20 3.94
CA SER A 41 17.11 1.98 4.31
C SER A 41 18.34 1.07 4.26
N ALA A 42 19.37 1.49 3.51
CA ALA A 42 20.61 0.74 3.22
C ALA A 42 20.56 -0.36 2.13
N ALA A 43 19.44 -0.56 1.43
CA ALA A 43 19.41 -1.47 0.28
C ALA A 43 20.15 -0.87 -0.94
N SER A 44 21.17 -1.55 -1.46
CA SER A 44 21.84 -1.18 -2.72
C SER A 44 20.84 -1.09 -3.88
N SER A 45 20.91 -0.03 -4.68
CA SER A 45 20.07 0.20 -5.85
C SER A 45 20.89 -0.08 -7.11
N THR A 46 20.57 -1.14 -7.86
CA THR A 46 21.05 -1.29 -9.24
C THR A 46 20.03 -0.72 -10.20
N LEU A 47 20.42 -0.26 -11.40
CA LEU A 47 19.44 0.18 -12.41
C LEU A 47 18.39 -0.89 -12.74
N SER A 48 18.78 -2.16 -12.70
CA SER A 48 17.87 -3.29 -12.87
C SER A 48 16.75 -3.36 -11.83
N SER A 49 16.97 -2.82 -10.63
CA SER A 49 15.99 -2.83 -9.54
C SER A 49 14.80 -1.88 -9.76
N PHE A 50 14.88 -0.99 -10.76
CA PHE A 50 13.81 -0.07 -11.12
C PHE A 50 12.94 -0.58 -12.28
N TYR A 51 13.43 -1.52 -13.09
CA TYR A 51 12.67 -2.05 -14.22
C TYR A 51 11.51 -2.94 -13.73
N ASN A 52 10.34 -2.82 -14.39
CA ASN A 52 9.12 -3.61 -14.13
C ASN A 52 8.50 -3.45 -12.72
N LYS A 53 8.86 -2.38 -11.99
CA LYS A 53 8.20 -2.05 -10.73
C LYS A 53 6.79 -1.51 -10.98
N THR A 54 5.79 -2.20 -10.44
CA THR A 54 4.38 -1.80 -10.51
C THR A 54 3.90 -1.46 -9.11
N ARG A 55 3.50 -0.20 -8.90
CA ARG A 55 2.84 0.22 -7.67
C ARG A 55 1.32 0.17 -7.86
N TYR A 56 0.63 -0.62 -7.04
CA TYR A 56 -0.83 -0.60 -7.01
C TYR A 56 -1.30 0.44 -5.99
N LEU A 57 -2.09 1.42 -6.44
CA LEU A 57 -2.73 2.41 -5.58
C LEU A 57 -4.20 2.06 -5.40
N VAL A 58 -4.64 2.04 -4.15
CA VAL A 58 -6.04 1.93 -3.76
C VAL A 58 -6.39 3.08 -2.82
N THR A 59 -7.33 3.92 -3.21
CA THR A 59 -7.88 4.95 -2.33
C THR A 59 -9.05 4.38 -1.56
N CYS A 60 -8.95 4.39 -0.24
CA CYS A 60 -9.93 3.83 0.68
C CYS A 60 -10.60 4.96 1.46
N VAL A 61 -11.93 4.93 1.54
CA VAL A 61 -12.70 5.78 2.45
C VAL A 61 -13.12 4.91 3.60
N GLN A 62 -12.57 5.22 4.77
CA GLN A 62 -12.76 4.44 5.96
C GLN A 62 -14.14 4.76 6.57
N GLY A 63 -14.84 3.71 6.98
CA GLY A 63 -16.21 3.78 7.50
C GLY A 63 -16.29 3.70 9.02
N THR A 64 -17.46 3.33 9.52
CA THR A 64 -17.75 3.16 10.94
C THR A 64 -17.45 1.72 11.39
N SER A 65 -17.09 1.54 12.65
CA SER A 65 -16.97 0.19 13.22
C SER A 65 -18.32 -0.53 13.21
N GLY A 66 -18.41 -1.63 12.46
CA GLY A 66 -19.57 -2.53 12.48
C GLY A 66 -19.52 -3.53 13.64
N THR A 67 -20.20 -4.66 13.50
CA THR A 67 -20.24 -5.77 14.48
C THR A 67 -18.85 -6.33 14.82
N PHE A 68 -17.88 -6.16 13.92
CA PHE A 68 -16.46 -6.31 14.21
C PHE A 68 -15.96 -4.97 14.76
N SER A 69 -15.69 -4.84 16.06
CA SER A 69 -15.05 -3.65 16.64
C SER A 69 -13.67 -3.40 16.01
N GLY A 70 -13.64 -2.57 14.98
CA GLY A 70 -12.46 -2.23 14.20
C GLY A 70 -12.83 -1.15 13.18
N THR A 71 -11.81 -0.49 12.65
CA THR A 71 -11.99 0.69 11.79
C THR A 71 -11.13 0.53 10.54
N GLY A 72 -11.68 0.74 9.34
CA GLY A 72 -10.97 0.41 8.10
C GLY A 72 -11.88 0.50 6.90
N PHE A 73 -11.66 -0.34 5.89
CA PHE A 73 -12.61 -0.63 4.81
C PHE A 73 -12.73 -2.15 4.58
N LYS A 74 -13.92 -2.61 4.15
CA LYS A 74 -14.18 -3.99 3.71
C LYS A 74 -15.24 -3.99 2.62
N THR A 75 -15.00 -4.70 1.52
CA THR A 75 -15.94 -4.73 0.38
C THR A 75 -17.23 -5.48 0.66
N ASN A 76 -17.23 -6.42 1.60
CA ASN A 76 -18.39 -7.20 2.00
C ASN A 76 -19.10 -6.67 3.25
N SER A 77 -18.70 -5.49 3.76
CA SER A 77 -19.28 -4.91 4.97
C SER A 77 -19.52 -3.42 4.76
N PRO A 78 -20.78 -3.00 4.51
CA PRO A 78 -21.08 -1.60 4.16
C PRO A 78 -20.74 -0.62 5.29
N THR A 79 -20.63 -1.09 6.52
CA THR A 79 -20.27 -0.26 7.68
C THR A 79 -18.81 0.15 7.66
N PHE A 80 -17.89 -0.69 7.17
CA PHE A 80 -16.47 -0.37 7.10
C PHE A 80 -16.16 0.63 5.96
N GLY A 81 -17.09 1.01 5.09
CA GLY A 81 -16.81 2.03 4.06
C GLY A 81 -16.34 1.42 2.72
N SER A 82 -15.57 2.17 1.94
CA SER A 82 -15.40 1.91 0.50
C SER A 82 -13.95 2.01 0.02
N ARG A 83 -13.71 1.57 -1.23
CA ARG A 83 -12.42 1.71 -1.91
C ARG A 83 -12.58 1.95 -3.41
N SER A 84 -11.56 2.55 -4.02
CA SER A 84 -11.38 2.72 -5.47
C SER A 84 -9.93 2.38 -5.85
N PRO A 85 -9.69 1.53 -6.86
CA PRO A 85 -10.69 0.79 -7.65
C PRO A 85 -11.46 -0.24 -6.80
N THR A 86 -12.63 -0.67 -7.26
CA THR A 86 -13.46 -1.70 -6.59
C THR A 86 -13.02 -3.13 -6.91
N SER A 87 -12.31 -3.34 -8.03
CA SER A 87 -11.68 -4.60 -8.40
C SER A 87 -10.16 -4.46 -8.35
N LEU A 88 -9.54 -5.16 -7.40
CA LEU A 88 -8.09 -5.35 -7.36
C LEU A 88 -7.84 -6.84 -7.13
N THR A 89 -7.22 -7.50 -8.11
CA THR A 89 -6.95 -8.93 -8.08
C THR A 89 -5.44 -9.16 -8.02
N TRP A 90 -5.00 -9.94 -7.05
CA TRP A 90 -3.62 -10.43 -6.93
C TRP A 90 -3.62 -11.93 -7.05
N THR A 91 -2.92 -12.47 -8.05
CA THR A 91 -2.64 -13.92 -8.11
C THR A 91 -3.90 -14.76 -7.86
N SER A 92 -4.99 -14.47 -8.59
CA SER A 92 -6.33 -15.09 -8.48
C SER A 92 -7.16 -14.79 -7.22
N ALA A 93 -6.64 -14.07 -6.23
CA ALA A 93 -7.39 -13.59 -5.07
C ALA A 93 -7.77 -12.11 -5.21
N THR A 94 -8.95 -11.74 -4.71
CA THR A 94 -9.44 -10.35 -4.74
C THR A 94 -9.23 -9.65 -3.42
N TRP A 95 -8.91 -8.36 -3.48
CA TRP A 95 -8.72 -7.54 -2.28
C TRP A 95 -10.06 -7.32 -1.55
N ALA A 96 -10.16 -7.85 -0.33
CA ALA A 96 -11.42 -7.89 0.42
C ALA A 96 -11.51 -6.78 1.47
N GLY A 97 -10.40 -6.36 2.07
CA GLY A 97 -10.43 -5.35 3.12
C GLY A 97 -9.08 -5.03 3.74
N LEU A 98 -9.02 -3.87 4.39
CA LEU A 98 -7.95 -3.47 5.29
C LEU A 98 -8.59 -2.79 6.50
N TYR A 99 -8.31 -3.29 7.70
CA TYR A 99 -8.84 -2.66 8.91
C TYR A 99 -7.89 -2.76 10.09
N TYR A 100 -8.04 -1.82 11.00
CA TYR A 100 -7.44 -1.82 12.32
C TYR A 100 -8.38 -2.53 13.30
N ASN A 101 -7.92 -3.59 13.95
CA ASN A 101 -8.71 -4.39 14.88
C ASN A 101 -8.56 -3.88 16.31
N LEU A 102 -9.69 -3.80 17.04
CA LEU A 102 -9.71 -3.39 18.45
C LEU A 102 -10.04 -4.56 19.39
N ASN A 103 -10.36 -5.73 18.84
CA ASN A 103 -10.79 -6.89 19.62
C ASN A 103 -9.63 -7.85 19.93
N SER A 104 -9.60 -8.33 21.18
CA SER A 104 -8.72 -9.41 21.63
C SER A 104 -8.99 -10.73 20.89
N PRO A 105 -7.96 -11.57 20.64
CA PRO A 105 -6.55 -11.40 21.03
C PRO A 105 -5.73 -10.50 20.10
N ASN A 106 -6.27 -10.12 18.94
CA ASN A 106 -5.58 -9.32 17.92
C ASN A 106 -5.94 -7.84 18.06
N ALA A 107 -5.93 -7.31 19.29
CA ALA A 107 -6.17 -5.89 19.50
C ALA A 107 -4.97 -5.11 18.98
N TYR A 108 -5.23 -3.92 18.43
CA TYR A 108 -4.20 -3.01 17.94
C TYR A 108 -3.37 -3.58 16.79
N SER A 109 -4.04 -4.21 15.82
CA SER A 109 -3.37 -4.76 14.64
C SER A 109 -4.06 -4.39 13.34
N TYR A 110 -3.28 -4.12 12.30
CA TYR A 110 -3.77 -3.98 10.93
C TYR A 110 -3.94 -5.35 10.29
N HIS A 111 -5.10 -5.60 9.69
CA HIS A 111 -5.42 -6.83 8.98
C HIS A 111 -5.69 -6.52 7.51
N LEU A 112 -4.90 -7.11 6.63
CA LEU A 112 -5.09 -7.13 5.18
C LEU A 112 -5.77 -8.43 4.76
N LEU A 113 -6.88 -8.35 4.03
CA LEU A 113 -7.71 -9.51 3.69
C LEU A 113 -7.81 -9.68 2.18
N LEU A 114 -7.61 -10.92 1.74
CA LEU A 114 -7.90 -11.38 0.37
C LEU A 114 -8.99 -12.43 0.40
N ASN A 115 -9.93 -12.37 -0.54
CA ASN A 115 -11.01 -13.34 -0.74
C ASN A 115 -10.92 -14.00 -2.12
N GLY A 116 -11.27 -15.28 -2.21
CA GLY A 116 -11.36 -16.04 -3.47
C GLY A 116 -10.75 -17.44 -3.37
N SER A 117 -11.11 -18.32 -4.31
CA SER A 117 -10.46 -19.62 -4.48
C SER A 117 -8.96 -19.44 -4.77
N GLY A 118 -8.08 -20.07 -4.00
CA GLY A 118 -6.62 -19.92 -4.13
C GLY A 118 -5.99 -18.87 -3.21
N SER A 119 -6.75 -18.30 -2.26
CA SER A 119 -6.18 -17.53 -1.15
C SER A 119 -5.31 -18.45 -0.29
N GLY A 120 -3.98 -18.43 -0.44
CA GLY A 120 -3.16 -19.44 0.24
C GLY A 120 -1.68 -19.15 0.45
N SER A 121 -1.08 -18.24 -0.32
CA SER A 121 0.36 -18.01 -0.26
C SER A 121 0.70 -16.69 0.40
N ASN A 122 1.65 -16.71 1.32
CA ASN A 122 2.32 -15.50 1.77
C ASN A 122 3.21 -15.00 0.62
N SER A 123 2.60 -14.31 -0.36
CA SER A 123 3.25 -13.76 -1.56
C SER A 123 2.36 -12.67 -2.19
N GLY A 124 2.76 -12.13 -3.35
CA GLY A 124 1.95 -11.18 -4.13
C GLY A 124 2.27 -9.69 -3.92
N PHE A 125 2.93 -9.33 -2.82
CA PHE A 125 3.49 -8.00 -2.57
C PHE A 125 4.75 -8.12 -1.70
N THR A 126 5.46 -7.04 -1.47
CA THR A 126 6.66 -6.94 -0.62
C THR A 126 6.39 -6.02 0.55
N THR A 127 5.72 -4.90 0.29
CA THR A 127 5.36 -3.89 1.28
C THR A 127 3.97 -3.35 1.01
N MET A 128 3.20 -3.14 2.07
CA MET A 128 1.97 -2.36 2.05
C MET A 128 2.25 -0.98 2.66
N GLY A 129 2.08 0.09 1.89
CA GLY A 129 2.10 1.46 2.38
C GLY A 129 0.70 1.93 2.76
N LEU A 130 0.58 2.69 3.84
CA LEU A 130 -0.64 3.37 4.26
C LEU A 130 -0.36 4.86 4.42
N GLY A 131 -0.83 5.66 3.45
CA GLY A 131 -0.47 7.07 3.36
C GLY A 131 1.05 7.28 3.18
N PRO A 132 1.56 8.48 3.52
CA PRO A 132 2.94 8.86 3.18
C PRO A 132 4.02 8.27 4.09
N SER A 133 3.67 7.74 5.27
CA SER A 133 4.65 7.44 6.33
C SER A 133 4.55 6.06 6.98
N GLN A 134 3.48 5.30 6.76
CA GLN A 134 3.36 3.96 7.34
C GLN A 134 3.63 2.89 6.29
N ASN A 135 4.60 2.01 6.58
CA ASN A 135 4.95 0.90 5.72
C ASN A 135 4.94 -0.40 6.52
N PHE A 136 4.35 -1.43 5.93
CA PHE A 136 4.18 -2.76 6.51
C PHE A 136 4.84 -3.77 5.59
N SER A 137 5.98 -4.33 6.02
CA SER A 137 6.66 -5.37 5.23
C SER A 137 5.86 -6.67 5.27
N ARG A 138 5.70 -7.34 4.13
CA ARG A 138 5.00 -8.64 4.05
C ARG A 138 5.64 -9.69 4.96
N THR A 139 6.98 -9.70 5.05
CA THR A 139 7.73 -10.70 5.83
C THR A 139 7.64 -10.49 7.33
N SER A 140 7.28 -9.30 7.80
CA SER A 140 7.01 -9.05 9.23
C SER A 140 5.57 -9.35 9.64
N ALA A 141 4.69 -9.69 8.69
CA ALA A 141 3.31 -10.01 8.98
C ALA A 141 3.18 -11.41 9.61
N SER A 142 2.30 -11.55 10.60
CA SER A 142 1.72 -12.85 10.92
C SER A 142 0.72 -13.22 9.82
N PHE A 143 1.02 -14.25 9.04
CA PHE A 143 0.21 -14.70 7.92
C PHE A 143 -0.68 -15.88 8.31
N SER A 144 -1.93 -15.87 7.85
CA SER A 144 -2.84 -17.02 7.96
C SER A 144 -3.57 -17.21 6.63
N ALA A 145 -3.31 -18.33 5.97
CA ALA A 145 -4.11 -18.80 4.84
C ALA A 145 -5.25 -19.69 5.36
N SER A 146 -6.50 -19.38 5.01
CA SER A 146 -7.55 -20.39 4.97
C SER A 146 -7.78 -20.77 3.50
N SER A 147 -7.70 -22.05 3.19
CA SER A 147 -7.71 -22.54 1.80
C SER A 147 -9.01 -22.26 1.05
N ASN A 148 -10.07 -21.77 1.71
CA ASN A 148 -11.41 -21.75 1.16
C ASN A 148 -12.13 -20.39 1.22
N ILE A 149 -11.68 -19.40 2.00
CA ILE A 149 -12.47 -18.15 2.17
C ILE A 149 -11.61 -16.89 2.26
N PHE A 150 -10.58 -16.86 3.10
CA PHE A 150 -9.68 -15.69 3.19
C PHE A 150 -8.23 -16.03 3.46
N SER A 151 -7.32 -15.16 3.00
CA SER A 151 -5.95 -15.02 3.52
C SER A 151 -5.81 -13.70 4.24
N VAL A 152 -5.11 -13.71 5.37
CA VAL A 152 -4.94 -12.54 6.23
C VAL A 152 -3.48 -12.31 6.57
N TRP A 153 -3.00 -11.09 6.35
CA TRP A 153 -1.73 -10.59 6.90
C TRP A 153 -2.03 -9.67 8.07
N ARG A 154 -1.31 -9.85 9.18
CA ARG A 154 -1.48 -9.05 10.40
C ARG A 154 -0.19 -8.38 10.82
N TRP A 155 -0.26 -7.09 11.13
CA TRP A 155 0.83 -6.33 11.71
C TRP A 155 0.38 -5.67 13.01
N ALA A 156 1.14 -5.87 14.08
CA ALA A 156 0.93 -5.15 15.33
C ALA A 156 1.22 -3.66 15.12
N SER A 157 0.37 -2.79 15.65
CA SER A 157 0.54 -1.33 15.60
C SER A 157 -0.19 -0.67 16.76
N GLY A 158 0.53 0.05 17.61
CA GLY A 158 -0.08 0.84 18.70
C GLY A 158 -0.87 2.07 18.21
N SER A 159 -0.72 2.46 16.93
CA SER A 159 -1.40 3.62 16.35
C SER A 159 -2.46 3.20 15.33
N ASN A 160 -3.66 3.78 15.46
CA ASN A 160 -4.74 3.65 14.49
C ASN A 160 -4.80 4.89 13.58
N THR A 161 -4.40 4.74 12.32
CA THR A 161 -4.53 5.78 11.29
C THR A 161 -5.76 5.66 10.41
N MET A 162 -6.58 4.64 10.65
CA MET A 162 -7.85 4.36 9.98
C MET A 162 -9.02 4.76 10.86
N THR A 163 -9.17 6.06 11.13
CA THR A 163 -10.21 6.67 11.99
C THR A 163 -11.45 7.10 11.20
N THR A 164 -12.68 6.97 11.74
CA THR A 164 -13.96 7.14 10.99
C THR A 164 -14.00 8.38 10.09
N GLY A 165 -14.41 8.20 8.81
CA GLY A 165 -14.53 9.27 7.81
C GLY A 165 -13.23 9.63 7.08
N THR A 166 -12.16 8.89 7.35
CA THR A 166 -10.84 9.22 6.82
C THR A 166 -10.61 8.64 5.43
N VAL A 167 -10.04 9.44 4.52
CA VAL A 167 -9.53 8.93 3.23
C VAL A 167 -8.05 8.56 3.37
N ARG A 168 -7.68 7.39 2.85
CA ARG A 168 -6.30 6.89 2.84
C ARG A 168 -5.97 6.25 1.51
N ASP A 169 -4.82 6.61 0.98
CA ASP A 169 -4.19 5.83 -0.07
C ASP A 169 -3.44 4.64 0.54
N VAL A 170 -3.63 3.49 -0.08
CA VAL A 170 -2.96 2.24 0.23
C VAL A 170 -2.15 1.84 -0.98
N TYR A 171 -0.86 1.61 -0.77
CA TYR A 171 0.08 1.25 -1.82
C TYR A 171 0.55 -0.18 -1.64
N PHE A 172 0.67 -0.93 -2.73
CA PHE A 172 1.33 -2.23 -2.73
C PHE A 172 2.45 -2.25 -3.76
N TYR A 173 3.55 -2.88 -3.36
CA TYR A 173 4.80 -2.99 -4.11
C TYR A 173 5.19 -4.45 -4.29
#